data_AF-A0AA51RQE6-F1
#
_entry.id   AF-A0AA51RQE6-F1
#
_cell.length_a   1.000
_cell.length_b   1.000
_cell.length_c   1.000
_cell.angle_alpha   90.00
_cell.angle_beta   90.00
_cell.angle_gamma   90.00
#
_symmetry.space_group_name_H-M   'P 1'
#
loop_
_entity.id
_entity.type
_entity.pdbx_description
1 polymer ?
#
loop_
_entity_poly.entity_id
_entity_poly.type
_entity_poly.pdbx_seq_one_letter_code
_entity_poly.pdbx_strand_id
1 'polypeptide(L)'
;MNRLDPPSRFTKDVNIWIDEAIWGHRFYNDQTPWLVLLEFLSIFVSRQTTGHALNENNQTGSHEQFSYSIPRLIPLRELIFNNPHLQYIESVGRSDTEMWNSWLKQFNDDYDFSFLKEKFVSFSRLARIVEFYQTTSVEPHRQRRWSSKFIFPYGSNCLYADLPTNINGSPDRRFFARGGELLYLMLNRSGSGPEISNKISSILLSDDKSWNNVINALLPPDYDRSSNSVTNRIGYLPFETRPEYSELASTWLQLLDLDVPGEALLDPLMRLSSLHMLLYMLRRSNEEIGSDSEPKIVLEIASPKRTSIFELSKENFSANRVLSSRAVRAYAESALNAPEWFSVHSAVSPPEAARLFLTERFFWNPDDGAPSGDPETIFNSLRSYADKRHQQHVAKVHSEWSRQIGLSVSRRGAGTWYSPDDLLLKALVMCIVTDGREEYHRFLSKLYERFRLIVGVAEAEKAFGHLPSDQNAFMQNTQRLEQRLRTLGLLRRLSDDCAYVENPFGGRS
;
A
#
# COMPACT_ATOMS: atom_id res chain seq x y z
N MET A 1 -10.30 12.29 19.38
CA MET A 1 -9.99 12.72 17.99
C MET A 1 -11.30 12.82 17.25
N ASN A 2 -11.51 13.91 16.49
CA ASN A 2 -12.77 14.11 15.79
C ASN A 2 -12.81 13.25 14.53
N ARG A 3 -13.83 12.40 14.40
CA ARG A 3 -14.16 11.74 13.14
C ARG A 3 -14.79 12.80 12.23
N LEU A 4 -14.30 12.88 10.99
CA LEU A 4 -14.82 13.78 9.98
C LEU A 4 -16.16 13.25 9.47
N ASP A 5 -16.99 14.14 8.94
CA ASP A 5 -18.19 13.70 8.23
C ASP A 5 -17.82 13.18 6.83
N PRO A 6 -18.44 12.07 6.39
CA PRO A 6 -18.22 11.58 5.04
C PRO A 6 -18.82 12.55 4.02
N PRO A 7 -18.09 12.94 2.97
CA PRO A 7 -18.66 13.73 1.89
C PRO A 7 -19.90 13.07 1.29
N SER A 8 -20.99 13.84 1.14
CA SER A 8 -22.33 13.37 0.72
C SER A 8 -22.41 12.63 -0.61
N ARG A 9 -21.37 12.73 -1.44
CA ARG A 9 -21.27 11.99 -2.70
C ARG A 9 -20.84 10.54 -2.47
N PHE A 10 -19.90 10.30 -1.54
CA PHE A 10 -19.36 8.95 -1.37
C PHE A 10 -20.36 7.98 -0.76
N THR A 11 -21.25 8.51 0.06
CA THR A 11 -22.35 7.75 0.67
C THR A 11 -23.36 7.24 -0.38
N LYS A 12 -23.33 7.77 -1.60
CA LYS A 12 -24.13 7.30 -2.75
C LYS A 12 -23.39 6.28 -3.63
N ASP A 13 -22.07 6.20 -3.52
CA ASP A 13 -21.20 5.34 -4.34
C ASP A 13 -20.90 3.99 -3.64
N VAL A 14 -21.45 3.76 -2.44
CA VAL A 14 -21.34 2.49 -1.71
C VAL A 14 -22.71 1.99 -1.26
N ASN A 15 -22.85 0.67 -1.24
CA ASN A 15 -24.08 0.02 -0.78
C ASN A 15 -24.18 -0.08 0.75
N ILE A 16 -23.07 0.14 1.47
CA ILE A 16 -23.01 0.23 2.93
C ILE A 16 -21.71 0.95 3.33
N TRP A 17 -21.78 1.77 4.38
CA TRP A 17 -20.70 2.62 4.89
C TRP A 17 -20.25 2.16 6.27
N ILE A 18 -19.46 1.08 6.31
CA ILE A 18 -18.90 0.54 7.56
C ILE A 18 -17.38 0.51 7.48
N ASP A 19 -16.81 -0.20 6.50
CA ASP A 19 -15.35 -0.25 6.32
C ASP A 19 -14.77 1.16 6.14
N GLU A 20 -15.44 1.98 5.33
CA GLU A 20 -15.07 3.36 5.05
C GLU A 20 -15.15 4.26 6.29
N ALA A 21 -16.07 3.97 7.22
CA ALA A 21 -16.20 4.71 8.47
C ALA A 21 -15.08 4.39 9.46
N ILE A 22 -14.61 3.13 9.47
CA ILE A 22 -13.56 2.65 10.38
C ILE A 22 -12.17 3.07 9.86
N TRP A 23 -11.90 2.83 8.58
CA TRP A 23 -10.56 2.95 8.00
C TRP A 23 -10.41 4.00 6.90
N GLY A 24 -11.48 4.33 6.18
CA GLY A 24 -11.45 5.17 4.97
C GLY A 24 -11.60 4.37 3.66
N HIS A 25 -11.61 5.05 2.51
CA HIS A 25 -11.75 4.43 1.19
C HIS A 25 -10.42 4.00 0.56
N ARG A 26 -10.28 2.82 -0.02
CA ARG A 26 -10.61 1.50 0.53
C ARG A 26 -9.27 0.78 0.63
N PHE A 27 -9.11 -0.03 1.66
CA PHE A 27 -8.12 -1.10 1.61
C PHE A 27 -8.62 -2.19 0.65
N TYR A 28 -7.78 -2.68 -0.25
CA TYR A 28 -8.17 -3.70 -1.23
C TYR A 28 -7.06 -4.73 -1.41
N ASN A 29 -7.40 -6.00 -1.35
CA ASN A 29 -6.38 -7.06 -1.33
C ASN A 29 -5.63 -7.20 -2.67
N ASP A 30 -6.27 -6.94 -3.82
CA ASP A 30 -5.57 -7.01 -5.12
C ASP A 30 -4.77 -5.73 -5.42
N GLN A 31 -5.01 -4.63 -4.70
CA GLN A 31 -4.14 -3.46 -4.73
C GLN A 31 -2.96 -3.76 -3.81
N THR A 32 -1.85 -4.15 -4.40
CA THR A 32 -0.65 -4.51 -3.65
C THR A 32 0.06 -3.25 -3.13
N PRO A 33 0.92 -3.37 -2.11
CA PRO A 33 1.74 -2.27 -1.60
C PRO A 33 2.44 -1.43 -2.68
N TRP A 34 2.98 -2.08 -3.72
CA TRP A 34 3.57 -1.37 -4.87
C TRP A 34 2.55 -0.50 -5.61
N LEU A 35 1.34 -1.02 -5.84
CA LEU A 35 0.27 -0.26 -6.49
C LEU A 35 -0.27 0.88 -5.62
N VAL A 36 -0.25 0.73 -4.29
CA VAL A 36 -0.53 1.83 -3.36
C VAL A 36 0.50 2.96 -3.55
N LEU A 37 1.80 2.62 -3.60
CA LEU A 37 2.85 3.60 -3.81
C LEU A 37 2.76 4.27 -5.20
N LEU A 38 2.47 3.51 -6.26
CA LEU A 38 2.31 4.08 -7.61
C LEU A 38 1.09 5.00 -7.71
N GLU A 39 -0.03 4.63 -7.11
CA GLU A 39 -1.22 5.49 -7.05
C GLU A 39 -0.91 6.77 -6.26
N PHE A 40 -0.25 6.65 -5.11
CA PHE A 40 0.22 7.79 -4.32
C PHE A 40 1.12 8.73 -5.14
N LEU A 41 2.16 8.21 -5.80
CA LEU A 41 3.08 9.03 -6.60
C LEU A 41 2.36 9.68 -7.79
N SER A 42 1.38 9.00 -8.38
CA SER A 42 0.56 9.56 -9.46
C SER A 42 -0.30 10.73 -9.00
N ILE A 43 -0.91 10.61 -7.80
CA ILE A 43 -1.64 11.71 -7.16
C ILE A 43 -0.65 12.85 -6.86
N PHE A 44 0.49 12.54 -6.26
CA PHE A 44 1.54 13.49 -5.93
C PHE A 44 1.92 14.36 -7.14
N VAL A 45 2.29 13.73 -8.27
CA VAL A 45 2.63 14.45 -9.51
C VAL A 45 1.49 15.34 -9.98
N SER A 46 0.26 14.82 -10.01
CA SER A 46 -0.91 15.61 -10.42
C SER A 46 -1.16 16.84 -9.52
N ARG A 47 -0.81 16.77 -8.23
CA ARG A 47 -0.98 17.90 -7.30
C ARG A 47 0.21 18.84 -7.33
N GLN A 48 1.40 18.31 -7.60
CA GLN A 48 2.65 19.06 -7.73
C GLN A 48 2.57 20.07 -8.87
N THR A 49 1.98 19.69 -10.01
CA THR A 49 1.78 20.62 -11.15
C THR A 49 0.89 21.82 -10.81
N THR A 50 0.09 21.71 -9.76
CA THR A 50 -0.76 22.80 -9.24
C THR A 50 -0.18 23.49 -8.00
N GLY A 51 0.99 23.08 -7.51
CA GLY A 51 1.64 23.64 -6.32
C GLY A 51 1.04 23.19 -4.97
N HIS A 52 0.21 22.14 -4.94
CA HIS A 52 -0.52 21.71 -3.73
C HIS A 52 -0.11 20.32 -3.20
N ALA A 53 0.93 19.68 -3.76
CA ALA A 53 1.33 18.34 -3.36
C ALA A 53 1.67 18.23 -1.86
N LEU A 54 0.88 17.43 -1.12
CA LEU A 54 0.94 17.25 0.33
C LEU A 54 0.84 18.56 1.13
N ASN A 55 0.22 19.56 0.53
CA ASN A 55 -0.07 20.85 1.14
C ASN A 55 -1.49 21.28 0.75
N GLU A 56 -2.43 20.34 0.86
CA GLU A 56 -3.82 20.61 0.56
C GLU A 56 -4.44 21.44 1.68
N ASN A 57 -5.35 22.35 1.33
CA ASN A 57 -5.98 23.23 2.31
C ASN A 57 -6.83 22.41 3.30
N ASN A 58 -6.41 22.40 4.57
CA ASN A 58 -7.10 21.75 5.67
C ASN A 58 -7.96 22.78 6.41
N GLN A 59 -9.21 22.98 5.99
CA GLN A 59 -10.18 23.66 6.85
C GLN A 59 -10.47 22.73 8.03
N THR A 60 -10.23 23.21 9.25
CA THR A 60 -10.39 22.42 10.48
C THR A 60 -11.77 21.76 10.54
N GLY A 61 -11.80 20.47 10.88
CA GLY A 61 -13.04 19.69 10.96
C GLY A 61 -13.67 19.35 9.60
N SER A 62 -12.97 19.56 8.48
CA SER A 62 -13.45 19.18 7.15
C SER A 62 -12.45 18.26 6.44
N HIS A 63 -13.00 17.43 5.55
CA HIS A 63 -12.21 16.57 4.67
C HIS A 63 -11.81 17.29 3.38
N GLU A 64 -10.60 17.04 2.89
CA GLU A 64 -10.01 17.64 1.69
C GLU A 64 -10.89 17.37 0.45
N GLN A 65 -11.08 18.39 -0.38
CA GLN A 65 -11.91 18.28 -1.60
C GLN A 65 -11.14 18.75 -2.81
N PHE A 66 -10.36 17.85 -3.41
CA PHE A 66 -9.66 18.12 -4.66
C PHE A 66 -9.84 16.99 -5.67
N SER A 67 -9.57 17.34 -6.92
CA SER A 67 -9.46 16.40 -8.04
C SER A 67 -8.01 16.26 -8.45
N TYR A 68 -7.67 15.11 -9.01
CA TYR A 68 -6.38 14.83 -9.62
C TYR A 68 -6.59 14.03 -10.90
N SER A 69 -5.65 14.13 -11.82
CA SER A 69 -5.72 13.54 -13.15
C SER A 69 -4.46 12.74 -13.41
N ILE A 70 -4.61 11.47 -13.79
CA ILE A 70 -3.50 10.57 -14.06
C ILE A 70 -3.51 10.20 -15.54
N PRO A 71 -2.40 10.35 -16.28
CA PRO A 71 -2.36 10.05 -17.72
C PRO A 71 -2.58 8.56 -17.99
N ARG A 72 -3.18 8.23 -19.14
CA ARG A 72 -3.40 6.83 -19.55
C ARG A 72 -2.17 6.18 -20.21
N LEU A 73 -1.31 6.95 -20.87
CA LEU A 73 -0.10 6.48 -21.58
C LEU A 73 -0.31 5.20 -22.42
N ILE A 74 -1.41 5.14 -23.19
CA ILE A 74 -1.79 3.95 -23.98
C ILE A 74 -0.68 3.53 -24.97
N PRO A 75 -0.08 4.43 -25.79
CA PRO A 75 0.97 4.02 -26.75
C PRO A 75 2.16 3.36 -26.06
N LEU A 76 2.58 3.90 -24.91
CA LEU A 76 3.69 3.35 -24.13
C LEU A 76 3.37 1.94 -23.62
N ARG A 77 2.16 1.72 -23.10
CA ARG A 77 1.71 0.41 -22.62
C ARG A 77 1.66 -0.60 -23.75
N GLU A 78 1.18 -0.19 -24.91
CA GLU A 78 1.08 -1.06 -26.07
C GLU A 78 2.48 -1.48 -26.53
N LEU A 79 3.38 -0.50 -26.67
CA LEU A 79 4.77 -0.72 -27.03
C LEU A 79 5.50 -1.68 -26.06
N ILE A 80 5.30 -1.51 -24.75
CA ILE A 80 6.04 -2.27 -23.73
C ILE A 80 5.37 -3.61 -23.41
N PHE A 81 4.05 -3.68 -23.32
CA PHE A 81 3.36 -4.87 -22.78
C PHE A 81 2.45 -5.59 -23.78
N ASN A 82 2.12 -4.98 -24.92
CA ASN A 82 1.30 -5.58 -25.98
C ASN A 82 2.08 -5.73 -27.29
N ASN A 83 3.32 -6.18 -27.19
CA ASN A 83 4.25 -6.28 -28.31
C ASN A 83 4.97 -7.64 -28.32
N PRO A 84 4.29 -8.75 -28.65
CA PRO A 84 4.82 -10.10 -28.47
C PRO A 84 5.89 -10.49 -29.52
N HIS A 85 5.99 -9.75 -30.62
CA HIS A 85 6.85 -10.12 -31.76
C HIS A 85 8.24 -9.50 -31.71
N LEU A 86 8.51 -8.57 -30.79
CA LEU A 86 9.74 -7.77 -30.76
C LEU A 86 11.00 -8.64 -30.72
N GLN A 87 11.10 -9.57 -29.76
CA GLN A 87 12.26 -10.47 -29.63
C GLN A 87 12.34 -11.49 -30.78
N TYR A 88 11.21 -11.92 -31.32
CA TYR A 88 11.20 -12.84 -32.46
C TYR A 88 11.79 -12.15 -33.69
N ILE A 89 11.33 -10.94 -34.00
CA ILE A 89 11.81 -10.14 -35.15
C ILE A 89 13.30 -9.82 -35.01
N GLU A 90 13.76 -9.49 -33.80
CA GLU A 90 15.18 -9.28 -33.53
C GLU A 90 16.03 -10.55 -33.80
N SER A 91 15.50 -11.74 -33.51
CA SER A 91 16.25 -12.99 -33.66
C SER A 91 16.29 -13.55 -35.08
N VAL A 92 15.27 -13.28 -35.91
CA VAL A 92 15.19 -13.79 -37.30
C VAL A 92 15.55 -12.76 -38.37
N GLY A 93 15.57 -11.48 -38.02
CA GLY A 93 15.81 -10.38 -38.96
C GLY A 93 17.22 -10.39 -39.53
N ARG A 94 17.36 -10.06 -40.82
CA ARG A 94 18.66 -10.06 -41.51
C ARG A 94 19.26 -8.66 -41.67
N SER A 95 18.43 -7.61 -41.63
CA SER A 95 18.85 -6.20 -41.67
C SER A 95 17.97 -5.33 -40.79
N ASP A 96 18.49 -4.18 -40.36
CA ASP A 96 17.75 -3.26 -39.48
C ASP A 96 16.46 -2.75 -40.14
N THR A 97 16.54 -2.33 -41.41
CA THR A 97 15.38 -1.89 -42.20
C THR A 97 14.30 -2.97 -42.31
N GLU A 98 14.69 -4.23 -42.50
CA GLU A 98 13.75 -5.36 -42.57
C GLU A 98 13.05 -5.59 -41.22
N MET A 99 13.80 -5.51 -40.11
CA MET A 99 13.24 -5.64 -38.76
C MET A 99 12.23 -4.53 -38.47
N TRP A 100 12.58 -3.27 -38.71
CA TRP A 100 11.66 -2.13 -38.55
C TRP A 100 10.38 -2.31 -39.36
N ASN A 101 10.50 -2.60 -40.66
CA ASN A 101 9.36 -2.74 -41.55
C ASN A 101 8.47 -3.94 -41.17
N SER A 102 9.06 -5.04 -40.72
CA SER A 102 8.30 -6.24 -40.31
C SER A 102 7.57 -6.03 -38.99
N TRP A 103 8.18 -5.28 -38.06
CA TRP A 103 7.61 -4.98 -36.75
C TRP A 103 6.48 -3.95 -36.84
N LEU A 104 6.67 -2.86 -37.60
CA LEU A 104 5.63 -1.84 -37.80
C LEU A 104 4.34 -2.41 -38.42
N LYS A 105 4.46 -3.43 -39.27
CA LYS A 105 3.30 -4.15 -39.83
C LYS A 105 2.48 -4.96 -38.82
N GLN A 106 2.99 -5.17 -37.60
CA GLN A 106 2.28 -5.94 -36.57
C GLN A 106 1.31 -5.09 -35.74
N PHE A 107 1.44 -3.76 -35.75
CA PHE A 107 0.53 -2.87 -35.05
C PHE A 107 -0.69 -2.58 -35.91
N ASN A 108 -1.83 -2.39 -35.23
CA ASN A 108 -3.04 -1.85 -35.87
C ASN A 108 -2.85 -0.34 -36.13
N ASP A 109 -3.75 0.24 -36.93
CA ASP A 109 -3.71 1.65 -37.32
C ASP A 109 -3.97 2.65 -36.15
N ASP A 110 -4.19 2.19 -34.91
CA ASP A 110 -4.54 3.06 -33.78
C ASP A 110 -3.37 3.94 -33.30
N TYR A 111 -2.12 3.48 -33.44
CA TYR A 111 -0.92 4.28 -33.13
C TYR A 111 0.22 3.99 -34.11
N ASP A 112 0.75 5.05 -34.73
CA ASP A 112 1.93 4.95 -35.59
C ASP A 112 3.22 5.00 -34.78
N PHE A 113 3.99 3.91 -34.79
CA PHE A 113 5.29 3.80 -34.14
C PHE A 113 6.47 4.06 -35.09
N SER A 114 6.22 4.47 -36.34
CA SER A 114 7.26 4.69 -37.36
C SER A 114 8.29 5.75 -36.95
N PHE A 115 7.87 6.75 -36.16
CA PHE A 115 8.76 7.78 -35.62
C PHE A 115 9.93 7.22 -34.78
N LEU A 116 9.79 6.02 -34.20
CA LEU A 116 10.84 5.40 -33.39
C LEU A 116 12.08 5.06 -34.24
N LYS A 117 11.90 4.82 -35.54
CA LYS A 117 13.01 4.56 -36.47
C LYS A 117 13.98 5.75 -36.59
N GLU A 118 13.46 6.97 -36.42
CA GLU A 118 14.27 8.18 -36.45
C GLU A 118 14.91 8.48 -35.09
N LYS A 119 14.27 8.05 -33.99
CA LYS A 119 14.74 8.28 -32.61
C LYS A 119 15.79 7.27 -32.15
N PHE A 120 15.81 6.05 -32.71
CA PHE A 120 16.71 4.98 -32.28
C PHE A 120 17.67 4.57 -33.40
N VAL A 121 18.95 4.43 -33.04
CA VAL A 121 20.04 4.10 -33.97
C VAL A 121 19.85 2.73 -34.63
N SER A 122 19.20 1.78 -33.95
CA SER A 122 18.91 0.45 -34.48
C SER A 122 17.66 -0.16 -33.86
N PHE A 123 17.07 -1.14 -34.54
CA PHE A 123 15.93 -1.90 -34.03
C PHE A 123 16.30 -2.65 -32.75
N SER A 124 17.49 -3.27 -32.70
CA SER A 124 17.98 -3.96 -31.51
C SER A 124 18.08 -3.02 -30.30
N ARG A 125 18.45 -1.75 -30.51
CA ARG A 125 18.49 -0.76 -29.42
C ARG A 125 17.10 -0.50 -28.83
N LEU A 126 16.08 -0.36 -29.68
CA LEU A 126 14.68 -0.27 -29.23
C LEU A 126 14.28 -1.54 -28.46
N ALA A 127 14.58 -2.72 -29.01
CA ALA A 127 14.23 -4.01 -28.41
C ALA A 127 14.80 -4.15 -26.98
N ARG A 128 16.08 -3.80 -26.77
CA ARG A 128 16.70 -3.80 -25.45
C ARG A 128 16.10 -2.79 -24.47
N ILE A 129 15.69 -1.62 -24.94
CA ILE A 129 15.03 -0.61 -24.09
C ILE A 129 13.64 -1.10 -23.65
N VAL A 130 12.87 -1.68 -24.56
CA VAL A 130 11.57 -2.27 -24.23
C VAL A 130 11.75 -3.44 -23.25
N GLU A 131 12.70 -4.34 -23.51
CA GLU A 131 13.04 -5.46 -22.62
C GLU A 131 13.45 -4.97 -21.22
N PHE A 132 14.23 -3.90 -21.12
CA PHE A 132 14.58 -3.28 -19.84
C PHE A 132 13.36 -2.87 -19.03
N TYR A 133 12.38 -2.19 -19.64
CA TYR A 133 11.15 -1.81 -18.94
C TYR A 133 10.23 -2.99 -18.63
N GLN A 134 10.24 -4.04 -19.46
CA GLN A 134 9.50 -5.28 -19.19
C GLN A 134 10.10 -6.02 -17.98
N THR A 135 11.42 -6.17 -17.94
CA THR A 135 12.13 -6.92 -16.89
C THR A 135 12.18 -6.19 -15.55
N THR A 136 12.21 -4.86 -15.58
CA THR A 136 12.14 -4.03 -14.37
C THR A 136 10.71 -3.66 -13.98
N SER A 137 9.69 -4.12 -14.72
CA SER A 137 8.29 -3.82 -14.41
C SER A 137 7.91 -4.18 -12.97
N VAL A 138 6.95 -3.47 -12.41
CA VAL A 138 6.44 -3.70 -11.06
C VAL A 138 5.68 -5.02 -11.04
N GLU A 139 6.10 -5.92 -10.16
CA GLU A 139 5.53 -7.26 -9.97
C GLU A 139 5.50 -8.11 -11.25
N PRO A 140 6.66 -8.34 -11.91
CA PRO A 140 6.72 -8.94 -13.24
C PRO A 140 6.22 -10.39 -13.26
N HIS A 141 6.25 -11.07 -12.11
CA HIS A 141 5.76 -12.45 -11.94
C HIS A 141 4.25 -12.56 -11.83
N ARG A 142 3.52 -11.45 -11.61
CA ARG A 142 2.05 -11.47 -11.54
C ARG A 142 1.48 -11.43 -12.95
N GLN A 143 0.64 -12.41 -13.26
CA GLN A 143 -0.11 -12.44 -14.51
C GLN A 143 -1.21 -11.38 -14.48
N ARG A 144 -0.94 -10.24 -15.15
CA ARG A 144 -1.89 -9.14 -15.35
C ARG A 144 -2.10 -8.90 -16.84
N ARG A 145 -3.29 -8.41 -17.20
CA ARG A 145 -3.55 -7.87 -18.54
C ARG A 145 -2.57 -6.73 -18.82
N TRP A 146 -2.18 -6.56 -20.09
CA TRP A 146 -1.19 -5.56 -20.50
C TRP A 146 -1.57 -4.12 -20.08
N SER A 147 -2.86 -3.79 -20.05
CA SER A 147 -3.37 -2.48 -19.62
C SER A 147 -3.23 -2.21 -18.11
N SER A 148 -3.04 -3.25 -17.29
CA SER A 148 -2.81 -3.18 -15.83
C SER A 148 -1.40 -3.61 -15.42
N LYS A 149 -0.43 -3.54 -16.35
CA LYS A 149 1.00 -3.66 -16.04
C LYS A 149 1.63 -2.28 -15.86
N PHE A 150 2.56 -2.19 -14.92
CA PHE A 150 3.23 -0.95 -14.53
C PHE A 150 4.74 -1.10 -14.67
N ILE A 151 5.40 -0.12 -15.27
CA ILE A 151 6.86 -0.05 -15.27
C ILE A 151 7.36 0.47 -13.92
N PHE A 152 8.64 0.24 -13.61
CA PHE A 152 9.27 0.83 -12.43
C PHE A 152 9.25 2.37 -12.52
N PRO A 153 8.95 3.08 -11.42
CA PRO A 153 8.79 4.53 -11.46
C PRO A 153 10.15 5.25 -11.36
N TYR A 154 10.95 5.18 -12.43
CA TYR A 154 12.22 5.91 -12.56
C TYR A 154 12.07 7.45 -12.56
N GLY A 155 10.83 7.95 -12.57
CA GLY A 155 10.50 9.37 -12.44
C GLY A 155 9.04 9.63 -12.81
N SER A 156 8.68 10.91 -12.90
CA SER A 156 7.32 11.41 -13.18
C SER A 156 6.72 10.85 -14.48
N ASN A 157 7.55 10.64 -15.50
CA ASN A 157 7.12 10.19 -16.81
C ASN A 157 6.68 8.72 -16.85
N CYS A 158 7.07 7.93 -15.83
CA CYS A 158 6.71 6.52 -15.70
C CYS A 158 5.35 6.28 -15.02
N LEU A 159 4.69 7.32 -14.53
CA LEU A 159 3.47 7.22 -13.74
C LEU A 159 2.23 7.36 -14.61
N TYR A 160 1.27 6.45 -14.44
CA TYR A 160 0.06 6.38 -15.25
C TYR A 160 -1.06 5.59 -14.58
N ALA A 161 -2.29 5.83 -15.02
CA ALA A 161 -3.50 5.27 -14.40
C ALA A 161 -3.63 3.76 -14.68
N ASP A 162 -4.23 2.98 -13.78
CA ASP A 162 -4.73 1.63 -14.11
C ASP A 162 -5.87 1.71 -15.14
N LEU A 163 -5.87 0.81 -16.13
CA LEU A 163 -6.84 0.80 -17.21
C LEU A 163 -7.60 -0.53 -17.30
N PRO A 164 -8.90 -0.50 -17.64
CA PRO A 164 -9.70 -1.70 -17.82
C PRO A 164 -9.35 -2.42 -19.14
N THR A 165 -10.04 -3.52 -19.44
CA THR A 165 -9.84 -4.25 -20.71
C THR A 165 -10.22 -3.39 -21.91
N ASN A 166 -11.34 -2.65 -21.81
CA ASN A 166 -11.64 -1.58 -22.75
C ASN A 166 -10.82 -0.34 -22.33
N ILE A 167 -9.65 -0.14 -22.91
CA ILE A 167 -8.68 0.91 -22.54
C ILE A 167 -9.24 2.34 -22.53
N ASN A 168 -10.33 2.61 -23.25
CA ASN A 168 -11.02 3.91 -23.29
C ASN A 168 -12.14 4.03 -22.24
N GLY A 169 -12.51 2.93 -21.59
CA GLY A 169 -13.52 2.88 -20.55
C GLY A 169 -13.08 3.53 -19.23
N SER A 170 -14.05 3.67 -18.32
CA SER A 170 -13.81 4.08 -16.94
C SER A 170 -13.04 3.00 -16.18
N PRO A 171 -11.95 3.33 -15.45
CA PRO A 171 -11.19 2.34 -14.69
C PRO A 171 -12.05 1.51 -13.75
N ASP A 172 -11.79 0.20 -13.69
CA ASP A 172 -12.52 -0.75 -12.85
C ASP A 172 -12.11 -0.70 -11.36
N ARG A 173 -11.24 0.25 -10.97
CA ARG A 173 -10.75 0.50 -9.61
C ARG A 173 -10.27 -0.77 -8.90
N ARG A 174 -9.68 -1.70 -9.64
CA ARG A 174 -9.18 -2.96 -9.10
C ARG A 174 -7.76 -2.85 -8.55
N PHE A 175 -6.86 -2.25 -9.33
CA PHE A 175 -5.44 -2.14 -8.96
C PHE A 175 -5.07 -0.76 -8.43
N PHE A 176 -5.75 0.29 -8.88
CA PHE A 176 -5.78 1.60 -8.23
C PHE A 176 -7.14 1.73 -7.50
N ALA A 177 -7.17 1.22 -6.27
CA ALA A 177 -8.39 1.03 -5.48
C ALA A 177 -8.51 2.04 -4.32
N ARG A 178 -7.90 3.22 -4.48
CA ARG A 178 -7.88 4.34 -3.51
C ARG A 178 -6.96 4.14 -2.30
N GLY A 179 -6.20 3.05 -2.21
CA GLY A 179 -5.21 2.85 -1.15
C GLY A 179 -4.08 3.90 -1.18
N GLY A 180 -3.66 4.34 -2.36
CA GLY A 180 -2.70 5.44 -2.53
C GLY A 180 -3.29 6.80 -2.15
N GLU A 181 -4.62 6.97 -2.27
CA GLU A 181 -5.33 8.15 -1.78
C GLU A 181 -5.29 8.20 -0.24
N LEU A 182 -5.46 7.07 0.44
CA LEU A 182 -5.29 6.99 1.90
C LEU A 182 -3.87 7.37 2.32
N LEU A 183 -2.85 6.79 1.66
CA LEU A 183 -1.46 7.12 1.93
C LEU A 183 -1.18 8.61 1.74
N TYR A 184 -1.72 9.21 0.68
CA TYR A 184 -1.61 10.64 0.40
C TYR A 184 -2.22 11.48 1.53
N LEU A 185 -3.45 11.18 1.94
CA LEU A 185 -4.15 11.90 3.01
C LEU A 185 -3.45 11.76 4.37
N MET A 186 -2.93 10.57 4.69
CA MET A 186 -2.15 10.35 5.91
C MET A 186 -0.91 11.25 5.94
N LEU A 187 -0.17 11.34 4.83
CA LEU A 187 1.00 12.22 4.75
C LEU A 187 0.64 13.70 4.72
N ASN A 188 -0.44 14.09 4.02
CA ASN A 188 -0.95 15.47 4.02
C ASN A 188 -1.29 15.95 5.44
N ARG A 189 -1.95 15.11 6.23
CA ARG A 189 -2.40 15.41 7.61
C ARG A 189 -1.34 15.17 8.68
N SER A 190 -0.15 14.70 8.30
CA SER A 190 0.94 14.39 9.24
C SER A 190 1.58 15.62 9.90
N GLY A 191 1.38 16.81 9.32
CA GLY A 191 2.08 18.03 9.69
C GLY A 191 3.45 18.20 9.02
N SER A 192 3.97 17.17 8.34
CA SER A 192 5.27 17.21 7.62
C SER A 192 5.12 17.15 6.09
N GLY A 193 3.88 17.28 5.58
CA GLY A 193 3.55 17.17 4.16
C GLY A 193 4.41 18.04 3.24
N PRO A 194 4.55 19.36 3.48
CA PRO A 194 5.37 20.24 2.64
C PRO A 194 6.85 19.85 2.59
N GLU A 195 7.43 19.41 3.71
CA GLU A 195 8.84 18.96 3.76
C GLU A 195 9.04 17.68 2.95
N ILE A 196 8.17 16.70 3.15
CA ILE A 196 8.17 15.44 2.38
C ILE A 196 7.98 15.74 0.90
N SER A 197 7.10 16.67 0.55
CA SER A 197 6.85 17.08 -0.84
C SER A 197 8.11 17.60 -1.52
N ASN A 198 8.88 18.46 -0.85
CA ASN A 198 10.15 18.95 -1.35
C ASN A 198 11.17 17.82 -1.58
N LYS A 199 11.26 16.86 -0.65
CA LYS A 199 12.17 15.71 -0.76
C LYS A 199 11.75 14.72 -1.85
N ILE A 200 10.46 14.42 -2.00
CA ILE A 200 9.95 13.57 -3.10
C ILE A 200 10.31 14.20 -4.46
N SER A 201 10.04 15.50 -4.60
CA SER A 201 10.28 16.25 -5.83
C SER A 201 11.75 16.21 -6.25
N SER A 202 12.66 16.41 -5.30
CA SER A 202 14.11 16.48 -5.55
C SER A 202 14.79 15.12 -5.68
N ILE A 203 14.30 14.09 -5.00
CA ILE A 203 15.01 12.79 -4.88
C ILE A 203 14.36 11.72 -5.76
N LEU A 204 13.04 11.60 -5.71
CA LEU A 204 12.32 10.51 -6.39
C LEU A 204 11.95 10.90 -7.82
N LEU A 205 11.46 12.14 -8.00
CA LEU A 205 10.81 12.58 -9.24
C LEU A 205 11.60 13.62 -10.05
N SER A 206 12.90 13.73 -9.82
CA SER A 206 13.76 14.64 -10.58
C SER A 206 13.76 14.30 -12.08
N ASP A 207 13.58 15.34 -12.91
CA ASP A 207 13.50 15.20 -14.37
C ASP A 207 14.86 15.00 -15.05
N ASP A 208 15.96 15.15 -14.32
CA ASP A 208 17.33 14.93 -14.83
C ASP A 208 17.70 13.45 -15.01
N LYS A 209 16.82 12.53 -14.60
CA LYS A 209 17.05 11.09 -14.66
C LYS A 209 16.97 10.55 -16.08
N SER A 210 18.04 9.90 -16.54
CA SER A 210 18.15 9.36 -17.90
C SER A 210 17.00 8.42 -18.28
N TRP A 211 16.66 7.46 -17.41
CA TRP A 211 15.57 6.51 -17.67
C TRP A 211 14.19 7.19 -17.71
N ASN A 212 13.92 8.17 -16.84
CA ASN A 212 12.69 8.95 -16.90
C ASN A 212 12.51 9.64 -18.27
N ASN A 213 13.60 10.18 -18.82
CA ASN A 213 13.59 10.88 -20.10
C ASN A 213 13.45 9.96 -21.32
N VAL A 214 13.92 8.71 -21.23
CA VAL A 214 13.71 7.71 -22.30
C VAL A 214 12.22 7.47 -22.57
N ILE A 215 11.35 7.58 -21.57
CA ILE A 215 9.90 7.43 -21.77
C ILE A 215 9.35 8.46 -22.77
N ASN A 216 9.86 9.69 -22.77
CA ASN A 216 9.43 10.71 -23.73
C ASN A 216 9.87 10.37 -25.16
N ALA A 217 11.02 9.70 -25.32
CA ALA A 217 11.46 9.22 -26.63
C ALA A 217 10.55 8.10 -27.17
N LEU A 218 9.97 7.28 -26.28
CA LEU A 218 9.07 6.18 -26.65
C LEU A 218 7.63 6.62 -26.98
N LEU A 219 7.26 7.86 -26.64
CA LEU A 219 5.94 8.41 -26.96
C LEU A 219 5.94 9.11 -28.34
N PRO A 220 4.77 9.16 -29.01
CA PRO A 220 4.60 9.94 -30.23
C PRO A 220 5.02 11.41 -30.02
N PRO A 221 5.63 12.10 -31.02
CA PRO A 221 6.16 13.46 -30.87
C PRO A 221 5.18 14.49 -30.30
N ASP A 222 3.90 14.41 -30.70
CA ASP A 222 2.84 15.34 -30.27
C ASP A 222 1.91 14.73 -29.21
N TYR A 223 2.38 13.71 -28.48
CA TYR A 223 1.56 13.05 -27.47
C TYR A 223 1.32 13.96 -26.26
N ASP A 224 0.12 14.54 -26.18
CA ASP A 224 -0.32 15.26 -24.99
C ASP A 224 -0.77 14.29 -23.89
N ARG A 225 0.06 14.15 -22.85
CA ARG A 225 -0.22 13.34 -21.65
C ARG A 225 -1.49 13.78 -20.91
N SER A 226 -1.87 15.05 -21.02
CA SER A 226 -3.01 15.62 -20.30
C SER A 226 -4.35 15.39 -21.03
N SER A 227 -4.33 15.36 -22.37
CA SER A 227 -5.51 15.19 -23.23
C SER A 227 -6.32 13.92 -22.95
N ASN A 228 -5.66 12.86 -22.50
CA ASN A 228 -6.29 11.56 -22.23
C ASN A 228 -5.89 11.05 -20.85
N SER A 229 -6.50 11.65 -19.82
CA SER A 229 -6.26 11.33 -18.41
C SER A 229 -7.51 10.78 -17.71
N VAL A 230 -7.28 9.96 -16.69
CA VAL A 230 -8.31 9.55 -15.74
C VAL A 230 -8.38 10.60 -14.64
N THR A 231 -9.50 11.32 -14.56
CA THR A 231 -9.74 12.27 -13.47
C THR A 231 -10.53 11.63 -12.35
N ASN A 232 -10.02 11.72 -11.13
CA ASN A 232 -10.67 11.25 -9.91
C ASN A 232 -10.75 12.38 -8.88
N ARG A 233 -11.64 12.21 -7.91
CA ARG A 233 -11.65 13.00 -6.68
C ARG A 233 -10.98 12.21 -5.57
N ILE A 234 -10.30 12.91 -4.68
CA ILE A 234 -9.63 12.30 -3.52
C ILE A 234 -10.61 11.47 -2.66
N GLY A 235 -10.09 10.42 -2.04
CA GLY A 235 -10.82 9.46 -1.23
C GLY A 235 -11.05 9.99 0.16
N TYR A 236 -11.58 9.15 1.05
CA TYR A 236 -11.94 9.58 2.40
C TYR A 236 -11.01 8.94 3.43
N LEU A 237 -10.55 9.73 4.40
CA LEU A 237 -9.81 9.28 5.57
C LEU A 237 -10.55 9.79 6.84
N PRO A 238 -10.99 8.90 7.76
CA PRO A 238 -12.02 9.28 8.73
C PRO A 238 -11.59 10.25 9.83
N PHE A 239 -10.29 10.35 10.12
CA PHE A 239 -9.80 11.15 11.24
C PHE A 239 -8.89 12.26 10.75
N GLU A 240 -9.12 13.47 11.25
CA GLU A 240 -8.31 14.65 10.92
C GLU A 240 -6.88 14.47 11.41
N THR A 241 -6.70 13.97 12.64
CA THR A 241 -5.40 13.79 13.28
C THR A 241 -5.28 12.40 13.87
N ARG A 242 -4.12 11.77 13.69
CA ARG A 242 -3.76 10.47 14.26
C ARG A 242 -2.24 10.38 14.46
N PRO A 243 -1.75 9.74 15.54
CA PRO A 243 -0.32 9.49 15.73
C PRO A 243 0.31 8.72 14.57
N GLU A 244 -0.43 7.79 13.96
CA GLU A 244 0.02 7.00 12.81
C GLU A 244 0.44 7.86 11.63
N TYR A 245 -0.18 9.04 11.44
CA TYR A 245 0.14 9.93 10.32
C TYR A 245 1.52 10.55 10.52
N SER A 246 1.83 11.02 11.73
CA SER A 246 3.16 11.53 12.09
C SER A 246 4.23 10.43 12.14
N GLU A 247 3.90 9.22 12.61
CA GLU A 247 4.83 8.08 12.62
C GLU A 247 5.23 7.67 11.19
N LEU A 248 4.25 7.60 10.28
CA LEU A 248 4.47 7.36 8.86
C LEU A 248 5.36 8.46 8.23
N ALA A 249 5.03 9.74 8.48
CA ALA A 249 5.80 10.86 7.95
C ALA A 249 7.24 10.86 8.46
N SER A 250 7.47 10.55 9.74
CA SER A 250 8.81 10.40 10.30
C SER A 250 9.62 9.31 9.59
N THR A 251 8.99 8.18 9.25
CA THR A 251 9.62 7.13 8.44
C THR A 251 9.95 7.60 7.02
N TRP A 252 9.07 8.36 6.38
CA TRP A 252 9.33 8.92 5.05
C TRP A 252 10.51 9.89 5.07
N LEU A 253 10.54 10.82 6.02
CA LEU A 253 11.64 11.78 6.17
C LEU A 253 12.98 11.06 6.37
N GLN A 254 13.04 10.11 7.31
CA GLN A 254 14.26 9.35 7.58
C GLN A 254 14.77 8.59 6.37
N LEU A 255 13.89 7.96 5.59
CA LEU A 255 14.30 7.25 4.37
C LEU A 255 14.74 8.23 3.28
N LEU A 256 14.06 9.36 3.13
CA LEU A 256 14.39 10.38 2.13
C LEU A 256 15.67 11.16 2.49
N ASP A 257 16.11 11.13 3.74
CA ASP A 257 17.38 11.74 4.20
C ASP A 257 18.62 10.86 3.96
N LEU A 258 18.43 9.59 3.58
CA LEU A 258 19.52 8.68 3.30
C LEU A 258 20.28 9.10 2.03
N ASP A 259 21.59 8.87 2.03
CA ASP A 259 22.43 9.14 0.86
C ASP A 259 22.44 7.98 -0.13
N VAL A 260 21.30 7.77 -0.79
CA VAL A 260 21.14 6.75 -1.83
C VAL A 260 20.37 7.28 -3.03
N PRO A 261 20.53 6.67 -4.22
CA PRO A 261 19.69 6.98 -5.37
C PRO A 261 18.21 6.82 -5.03
N GLY A 262 17.36 7.71 -5.54
CA GLY A 262 15.93 7.71 -5.23
C GLY A 262 15.23 6.39 -5.60
N GLU A 263 15.71 5.70 -6.63
CA GLU A 263 15.21 4.39 -7.05
C GLU A 263 15.37 3.33 -5.95
N ALA A 264 16.47 3.40 -5.20
CA ALA A 264 16.76 2.47 -4.10
C ALA A 264 15.86 2.71 -2.88
N LEU A 265 15.23 3.89 -2.78
CA LEU A 265 14.31 4.23 -1.69
C LEU A 265 12.88 3.72 -1.92
N LEU A 266 12.51 3.40 -3.17
CA LEU A 266 11.13 3.03 -3.50
C LEU A 266 10.67 1.73 -2.82
N ASP A 267 11.53 0.70 -2.75
CA ASP A 267 11.18 -0.56 -2.06
C ASP A 267 11.06 -0.37 -0.53
N PRO A 268 12.01 0.28 0.18
CA PRO A 268 11.83 0.64 1.59
C PRO A 268 10.59 1.50 1.87
N LEU A 269 10.35 2.53 1.04
CA LEU A 269 9.16 3.39 1.16
C LEU A 269 7.88 2.57 0.99
N MET A 270 7.81 1.70 -0.02
CA MET A 270 6.68 0.80 -0.23
C MET A 270 6.43 -0.08 1.01
N ARG A 271 7.46 -0.79 1.50
CA ARG A 271 7.32 -1.74 2.60
C ARG A 271 6.86 -1.07 3.88
N LEU A 272 7.54 0.02 4.26
CA LEU A 272 7.29 0.66 5.53
C LEU A 272 6.04 1.53 5.51
N SER A 273 5.65 2.11 4.37
CA SER A 273 4.33 2.75 4.24
C SER A 273 3.21 1.74 4.46
N SER A 274 3.28 0.59 3.81
CA SER A 274 2.27 -0.45 3.98
C SER A 274 2.30 -1.09 5.38
N LEU A 275 3.45 -1.19 6.03
CA LEU A 275 3.53 -1.59 7.44
C LEU A 275 2.80 -0.60 8.36
N HIS A 276 3.02 0.70 8.17
CA HIS A 276 2.29 1.75 8.90
C HIS A 276 0.79 1.69 8.64
N MET A 277 0.37 1.47 7.39
CA MET A 277 -1.05 1.32 7.06
C MET A 277 -1.68 0.06 7.69
N LEU A 278 -0.92 -1.04 7.81
CA LEU A 278 -1.36 -2.22 8.56
C LEU A 278 -1.48 -1.94 10.06
N LEU A 279 -0.54 -1.19 10.64
CA LEU A 279 -0.62 -0.78 12.06
C LEU A 279 -1.82 0.14 12.31
N TYR A 280 -2.08 1.10 11.42
CA TYR A 280 -3.29 1.91 11.43
C TYR A 280 -4.54 1.02 11.38
N MET A 281 -4.60 0.07 10.46
CA MET A 281 -5.74 -0.86 10.35
C MET A 281 -5.97 -1.64 11.65
N LEU A 282 -4.91 -2.15 12.29
CA LEU A 282 -4.99 -2.92 13.54
C LEU A 282 -5.38 -2.04 14.74
N ARG A 283 -4.77 -0.85 14.89
CA ARG A 283 -5.12 0.10 15.96
C ARG A 283 -6.57 0.57 15.85
N ARG A 284 -7.01 0.96 14.64
CA ARG A 284 -8.42 1.27 14.38
C ARG A 284 -9.32 0.11 14.75
N SER A 285 -8.93 -1.13 14.41
CA SER A 285 -9.74 -2.29 14.74
C SER A 285 -9.86 -2.53 16.25
N ASN A 286 -8.79 -2.33 17.02
CA ASN A 286 -8.81 -2.42 18.49
C ASN A 286 -9.72 -1.35 19.12
N GLU A 287 -9.64 -0.12 18.63
CA GLU A 287 -10.48 0.99 19.10
C GLU A 287 -11.97 0.71 18.86
N GLU A 288 -12.36 0.22 17.68
CA GLU A 288 -13.77 -0.08 17.38
C GLU A 288 -14.33 -1.23 18.25
N ILE A 289 -13.50 -2.18 18.68
CA ILE A 289 -13.93 -3.24 19.61
C ILE A 289 -13.84 -2.83 21.10
N GLY A 290 -13.47 -1.57 21.38
CA GLY A 290 -13.32 -1.05 22.74
C GLY A 290 -12.11 -1.60 23.50
N SER A 291 -11.04 -2.00 22.79
CA SER A 291 -9.81 -2.51 23.40
C SER A 291 -8.69 -1.47 23.34
N ASP A 292 -8.05 -1.23 24.49
CA ASP A 292 -6.84 -0.40 24.59
C ASP A 292 -5.55 -1.18 24.25
N SER A 293 -5.66 -2.38 23.68
CA SER A 293 -4.48 -3.17 23.30
C SER A 293 -3.77 -2.55 22.10
N GLU A 294 -2.45 -2.48 22.17
CA GLU A 294 -1.64 -2.20 20.98
C GLU A 294 -1.52 -3.45 20.09
N PRO A 295 -1.25 -3.28 18.78
CA PRO A 295 -0.88 -4.38 17.90
C PRO A 295 0.34 -5.12 18.43
N LYS A 296 0.36 -6.45 18.26
CA LYS A 296 1.47 -7.31 18.66
C LYS A 296 1.91 -8.11 17.44
N ILE A 297 3.17 -7.94 17.03
CA ILE A 297 3.74 -8.63 15.86
C ILE A 297 4.98 -9.37 16.32
N VAL A 298 4.80 -10.59 16.82
CA VAL A 298 5.90 -11.46 17.25
C VAL A 298 6.58 -12.06 16.03
N LEU A 299 7.83 -11.69 15.80
CA LEU A 299 8.62 -12.16 14.66
C LEU A 299 9.33 -13.46 15.00
N GLU A 300 9.04 -14.51 14.25
CA GLU A 300 9.89 -15.71 14.23
C GLU A 300 11.02 -15.50 13.23
N ILE A 301 12.25 -15.56 13.72
CA ILE A 301 13.42 -15.55 12.86
C ILE A 301 13.73 -16.98 12.48
N ALA A 302 13.67 -17.24 11.17
CA ALA A 302 13.68 -18.56 10.57
C ALA A 302 14.61 -19.55 11.27
N SER A 303 14.01 -20.58 11.86
CA SER A 303 14.70 -21.67 12.55
C SER A 303 14.64 -22.97 11.74
N PRO A 304 15.70 -23.83 11.81
CA PRO A 304 15.66 -25.16 11.20
C PRO A 304 14.66 -26.11 11.88
N LYS A 305 14.29 -25.83 13.14
CA LYS A 305 13.33 -26.61 13.93
C LYS A 305 12.18 -25.72 14.39
N ARG A 306 11.00 -26.32 14.53
CA ARG A 306 9.81 -25.64 15.10
C ARG A 306 10.11 -25.18 16.52
N THR A 307 9.80 -23.92 16.84
CA THR A 307 10.06 -23.30 18.15
C THR A 307 8.74 -22.84 18.78
N SER A 308 8.75 -22.53 20.09
CA SER A 308 7.61 -21.89 20.73
C SER A 308 7.33 -20.48 20.18
N ILE A 309 8.35 -19.78 19.68
CA ILE A 309 8.20 -18.48 19.00
C ILE A 309 7.43 -18.63 17.68
N PHE A 310 7.64 -19.73 16.96
CA PHE A 310 6.86 -20.04 15.76
C PHE A 310 5.36 -20.19 16.09
N GLU A 311 4.99 -20.92 17.15
CA GLU A 311 3.58 -21.00 17.57
C GLU A 311 3.02 -19.63 17.96
N LEU A 312 3.74 -18.91 18.82
CA LEU A 312 3.32 -17.59 19.30
C LEU A 312 3.13 -16.61 18.14
N SER A 313 4.04 -16.60 17.17
CA SER A 313 3.96 -15.79 15.96
C SER A 313 2.74 -16.15 15.11
N LYS A 314 2.48 -17.44 14.91
CA LYS A 314 1.32 -17.95 14.15
C LYS A 314 -0.01 -17.60 14.82
N GLU A 315 -0.09 -17.69 16.15
CA GLU A 315 -1.25 -17.29 16.93
C GLU A 315 -1.49 -15.79 16.83
N ASN A 316 -0.44 -14.97 17.02
CA ASN A 316 -0.53 -13.50 16.89
C ASN A 316 -0.92 -13.08 15.46
N PHE A 317 -0.39 -13.74 14.44
CA PHE A 317 -0.79 -13.51 13.05
C PHE A 317 -2.28 -13.77 12.85
N SER A 318 -2.78 -14.90 13.39
CA SER A 318 -4.18 -15.29 13.27
C SER A 318 -5.10 -14.32 14.03
N ALA A 319 -4.70 -13.87 15.21
CA ALA A 319 -5.42 -12.88 16.00
C ALA A 319 -5.52 -11.52 15.29
N ASN A 320 -4.41 -11.00 14.76
CA ASN A 320 -4.40 -9.73 14.03
C ASN A 320 -5.22 -9.82 12.73
N ARG A 321 -5.15 -10.97 12.03
CA ARG A 321 -5.92 -11.20 10.79
C ARG A 321 -7.43 -11.08 11.01
N VAL A 322 -7.97 -11.63 12.09
CA VAL A 322 -9.42 -11.63 12.34
C VAL A 322 -9.93 -10.33 12.96
N LEU A 323 -9.02 -9.46 13.42
CA LEU A 323 -9.35 -8.26 14.18
C LEU A 323 -10.23 -7.28 13.40
N SER A 324 -9.97 -7.10 12.11
CA SER A 324 -10.78 -6.23 11.26
C SER A 324 -12.22 -6.72 11.12
N SER A 325 -12.43 -8.05 11.07
CA SER A 325 -13.79 -8.60 11.03
C SER A 325 -14.53 -8.38 12.35
N ARG A 326 -13.82 -8.41 13.48
CA ARG A 326 -14.40 -8.07 14.79
C ARG A 326 -14.77 -6.59 14.85
N ALA A 327 -13.94 -5.72 14.30
CA ALA A 327 -14.20 -4.28 14.24
C ALA A 327 -15.45 -3.94 13.41
N VAL A 328 -15.63 -4.55 12.23
CA VAL A 328 -16.85 -4.38 11.42
C VAL A 328 -18.10 -4.77 12.19
N ARG A 329 -18.05 -5.91 12.90
CA ARG A 329 -19.18 -6.37 13.72
C ARG A 329 -19.45 -5.42 14.88
N ALA A 330 -18.42 -5.02 15.63
CA ALA A 330 -18.58 -4.10 16.75
C ALA A 330 -19.14 -2.74 16.28
N TYR A 331 -18.67 -2.23 15.15
CA TYR A 331 -19.18 -1.00 14.55
C TYR A 331 -20.66 -1.11 14.16
N ALA A 332 -21.06 -2.22 13.52
CA ALA A 332 -22.47 -2.48 13.21
C ALA A 332 -23.31 -2.62 14.48
N GLU A 333 -22.85 -3.39 15.47
CA GLU A 333 -23.52 -3.62 16.75
C GLU A 333 -23.63 -2.36 17.62
N SER A 334 -22.80 -1.35 17.39
CA SER A 334 -22.95 -0.03 18.02
C SER A 334 -24.34 0.59 17.77
N ALA A 335 -25.01 0.23 16.66
CA ALA A 335 -26.36 0.70 16.35
C ALA A 335 -27.39 0.24 17.39
N LEU A 336 -27.22 -0.95 17.97
CA LEU A 336 -28.14 -1.50 18.97
C LEU A 336 -28.12 -0.73 20.29
N ASN A 337 -27.04 0.03 20.53
CA ASN A 337 -26.88 0.87 21.71
C ASN A 337 -27.32 2.33 21.48
N ALA A 338 -27.78 2.67 20.26
CA ALA A 338 -28.19 4.02 19.92
C ALA A 338 -29.58 4.34 20.49
N PRO A 339 -29.81 5.54 21.08
CA PRO A 339 -31.12 5.98 21.54
C PRO A 339 -32.24 5.79 20.50
N GLU A 340 -31.93 6.07 19.24
CA GLU A 340 -32.84 5.96 18.11
C GLU A 340 -33.26 4.51 17.85
N TRP A 341 -32.38 3.53 18.08
CA TRP A 341 -32.71 2.11 17.93
C TRP A 341 -33.76 1.66 18.95
N PHE A 342 -33.67 2.12 20.21
CA PHE A 342 -34.69 1.79 21.21
C PHE A 342 -36.09 2.33 20.82
N SER A 343 -36.13 3.46 20.11
CA SER A 343 -37.40 4.04 19.64
C SER A 343 -38.06 3.23 18.50
N VAL A 344 -37.28 2.42 17.76
CA VAL A 344 -37.78 1.58 16.66
C VAL A 344 -38.85 0.61 17.13
N HIS A 345 -38.65 -0.02 18.29
CA HIS A 345 -39.59 -1.03 18.82
C HIS A 345 -40.94 -0.46 19.24
N SER A 346 -41.00 0.84 19.51
CA SER A 346 -42.22 1.55 19.91
C SER A 346 -42.90 2.29 18.74
N ALA A 347 -42.33 2.22 17.53
CA ALA A 347 -42.87 2.89 16.35
C ALA A 347 -44.17 2.21 15.86
N VAL A 348 -44.98 2.96 15.12
CA VAL A 348 -46.21 2.45 14.49
C VAL A 348 -45.90 1.27 13.54
N SER A 349 -44.76 1.35 12.85
CA SER A 349 -44.25 0.31 11.95
C SER A 349 -42.79 0.01 12.31
N PRO A 350 -42.52 -0.89 13.27
CA PRO A 350 -41.15 -1.20 13.71
C PRO A 350 -40.22 -1.64 12.58
N PRO A 351 -40.64 -2.51 11.62
CA PRO A 351 -39.78 -2.88 10.50
C PRO A 351 -39.37 -1.71 9.60
N GLU A 352 -40.27 -0.75 9.38
CA GLU A 352 -39.98 0.43 8.56
C GLU A 352 -39.06 1.40 9.28
N ALA A 353 -39.31 1.65 10.56
CA ALA A 353 -38.44 2.46 11.41
C ALA A 353 -37.03 1.87 11.49
N ALA A 354 -36.89 0.54 11.61
CA ALA A 354 -35.60 -0.15 11.59
C ALA A 354 -34.85 0.09 10.28
N ARG A 355 -35.53 -0.07 9.13
CA ARG A 355 -34.92 0.18 7.80
C ARG A 355 -34.48 1.62 7.66
N LEU A 356 -35.31 2.58 8.03
CA LEU A 356 -34.98 4.01 7.93
C LEU A 356 -33.73 4.34 8.75
N PHE A 357 -33.72 3.94 10.03
CA PHE A 357 -32.60 4.19 10.94
C PHE A 357 -31.29 3.57 10.43
N LEU A 358 -31.31 2.30 9.99
CA LEU A 358 -30.10 1.63 9.50
C LEU A 358 -29.61 2.22 8.16
N THR A 359 -30.54 2.62 7.28
CA THR A 359 -30.20 3.34 6.04
C THR A 359 -29.55 4.68 6.33
N GLU A 360 -30.10 5.47 7.26
CA GLU A 360 -29.52 6.77 7.63
C GLU A 360 -28.17 6.64 8.31
N ARG A 361 -28.03 5.69 9.24
CA ARG A 361 -26.79 5.49 10.02
C ARG A 361 -25.64 4.93 9.20
N PHE A 362 -25.91 3.98 8.31
CA PHE A 362 -24.89 3.22 7.58
C PHE A 362 -24.92 3.44 6.08
N PHE A 363 -25.75 4.36 5.57
CA PHE A 363 -25.98 4.55 4.14
C PHE A 363 -26.28 3.23 3.42
N TRP A 364 -27.07 2.36 4.06
CA TRP A 364 -27.29 1.00 3.62
C TRP A 364 -28.33 0.95 2.49
N ASN A 365 -27.89 0.51 1.31
CA ASN A 365 -28.72 0.30 0.13
C ASN A 365 -28.36 -1.06 -0.51
N PRO A 366 -28.91 -2.18 -0.02
CA PRO A 366 -28.57 -3.51 -0.48
C PRO A 366 -29.07 -3.80 -1.90
N ASP A 367 -28.22 -4.42 -2.72
CA ASP A 367 -28.56 -4.81 -4.10
C ASP A 367 -29.64 -5.90 -4.17
N ASP A 368 -29.71 -6.75 -3.14
CA ASP A 368 -30.65 -7.87 -3.04
C ASP A 368 -32.07 -7.43 -2.62
N GLY A 369 -32.32 -6.12 -2.53
CA GLY A 369 -33.60 -5.53 -2.10
C GLY A 369 -33.70 -5.30 -0.60
N ALA A 370 -34.75 -4.58 -0.19
CA ALA A 370 -34.95 -4.22 1.21
C ALA A 370 -35.26 -5.46 2.07
N PRO A 371 -34.59 -5.62 3.24
CA PRO A 371 -34.83 -6.75 4.12
C PRO A 371 -36.25 -6.73 4.72
N SER A 372 -36.83 -7.91 4.89
CA SER A 372 -38.11 -8.15 5.54
C SER A 372 -37.93 -8.83 6.90
N GLY A 373 -38.97 -8.81 7.73
CA GLY A 373 -38.95 -9.37 9.09
C GLY A 373 -39.11 -8.31 10.18
N ASP A 374 -38.87 -8.74 11.43
CA ASP A 374 -38.80 -7.86 12.59
C ASP A 374 -37.48 -7.03 12.59
N PRO A 375 -37.37 -5.98 13.44
CA PRO A 375 -36.16 -5.16 13.51
C PRO A 375 -34.86 -5.96 13.68
N GLU A 376 -34.88 -7.01 14.49
CA GLU A 376 -33.73 -7.88 14.74
C GLU A 376 -33.32 -8.66 13.49
N THR A 377 -34.28 -9.20 12.73
CA THR A 377 -34.01 -9.88 11.46
C THR A 377 -33.40 -8.90 10.45
N ILE A 378 -33.96 -7.69 10.36
CA ILE A 378 -33.45 -6.62 9.49
C ILE A 378 -32.00 -6.24 9.86
N PHE A 379 -31.71 -6.07 11.15
CA PHE A 379 -30.35 -5.79 11.63
C PHE A 379 -29.38 -6.94 11.31
N ASN A 380 -29.81 -8.20 11.50
CA ASN A 380 -29.01 -9.36 11.16
C ASN A 380 -28.71 -9.46 9.65
N SER A 381 -29.63 -9.01 8.79
CA SER A 381 -29.38 -8.88 7.36
C SER A 381 -28.30 -7.84 7.07
N LEU A 382 -28.32 -6.66 7.72
CA LEU A 382 -27.26 -5.65 7.59
C LEU A 382 -25.91 -6.21 8.03
N ARG A 383 -25.86 -6.87 9.19
CA ARG A 383 -24.61 -7.46 9.71
C ARG A 383 -24.05 -8.52 8.77
N SER A 384 -24.91 -9.38 8.22
CA SER A 384 -24.50 -10.41 7.25
C SER A 384 -24.01 -9.79 5.94
N TYR A 385 -24.66 -8.72 5.48
CA TYR A 385 -24.24 -7.97 4.29
C TYR A 385 -22.87 -7.31 4.48
N ALA A 386 -22.66 -6.65 5.63
CA ALA A 386 -21.39 -6.03 6.01
C ALA A 386 -20.26 -7.07 6.09
N ASP A 387 -20.48 -8.18 6.80
CA ASP A 387 -19.51 -9.27 6.91
C ASP A 387 -19.17 -9.83 5.52
N LYS A 388 -20.17 -10.12 4.68
CA LYS A 388 -19.96 -10.64 3.32
C LYS A 388 -19.11 -9.68 2.47
N ARG A 389 -19.40 -8.38 2.49
CA ARG A 389 -18.63 -7.35 1.77
C ARG A 389 -17.19 -7.26 2.29
N HIS A 390 -17.01 -7.18 3.61
CA HIS A 390 -15.68 -7.10 4.25
C HIS A 390 -14.81 -8.31 3.89
N GLN A 391 -15.38 -9.52 3.92
CA GLN A 391 -14.67 -10.76 3.59
C GLN A 391 -14.24 -10.85 2.12
N GLN A 392 -14.86 -10.10 1.20
CA GLN A 392 -14.45 -10.11 -0.20
C GLN A 392 -13.05 -9.53 -0.38
N HIS A 393 -12.73 -8.42 0.30
CA HIS A 393 -11.51 -7.66 0.06
C HIS A 393 -10.77 -7.25 1.33
N VAL A 394 -11.35 -6.37 2.15
CA VAL A 394 -10.64 -5.72 3.28
C VAL A 394 -10.14 -6.74 4.31
N ALA A 395 -10.92 -7.78 4.63
CA ALA A 395 -10.51 -8.85 5.55
C ALA A 395 -9.25 -9.62 5.11
N LYS A 396 -8.93 -9.59 3.81
CA LYS A 396 -7.77 -10.28 3.22
C LYS A 396 -6.51 -9.40 3.20
N VAL A 397 -6.65 -8.09 3.38
CA VAL A 397 -5.58 -7.10 3.23
C VAL A 397 -4.42 -7.40 4.18
N HIS A 398 -4.71 -7.64 5.46
CA HIS A 398 -3.67 -7.95 6.44
C HIS A 398 -2.75 -9.07 5.96
N SER A 399 -3.33 -10.22 5.57
CA SER A 399 -2.56 -11.38 5.11
C SER A 399 -1.84 -11.17 3.78
N GLU A 400 -2.49 -10.50 2.83
CA GLU A 400 -1.89 -10.28 1.50
C GLU A 400 -0.74 -9.28 1.60
N TRP A 401 -0.97 -8.14 2.25
CA TRP A 401 0.03 -7.09 2.38
C TRP A 401 1.18 -7.51 3.29
N SER A 402 0.93 -8.23 4.39
CA SER A 402 2.01 -8.75 5.25
C SER A 402 2.96 -9.66 4.45
N ARG A 403 2.43 -10.45 3.51
CA ARG A 403 3.25 -11.26 2.62
C ARG A 403 4.00 -10.41 1.59
N GLN A 404 3.32 -9.45 0.95
CA GLN A 404 3.93 -8.61 -0.08
C GLN A 404 5.07 -7.71 0.44
N ILE A 405 4.95 -7.20 1.67
CA ILE A 405 6.00 -6.37 2.28
C ILE A 405 7.13 -7.20 2.89
N GLY A 406 7.04 -8.54 2.84
CA GLY A 406 8.04 -9.43 3.42
C GLY A 406 7.93 -9.62 4.93
N LEU A 407 6.79 -9.32 5.56
CA LEU A 407 6.57 -9.45 7.01
C LEU A 407 6.17 -10.87 7.44
N SER A 408 5.52 -11.62 6.56
CA SER A 408 4.98 -12.95 6.88
C SER A 408 5.28 -13.98 5.80
N VAL A 409 5.40 -15.24 6.22
CA VAL A 409 5.55 -16.40 5.33
C VAL A 409 4.35 -17.34 5.48
N SER A 410 3.97 -18.00 4.39
CA SER A 410 2.95 -19.04 4.39
C SER A 410 3.52 -20.33 3.84
N ARG A 411 3.32 -21.44 4.55
CA ARG A 411 3.72 -22.78 4.10
C ARG A 411 2.55 -23.75 4.21
N ARG A 412 2.37 -24.57 3.17
CA ARG A 412 1.33 -25.60 3.12
C ARG A 412 1.47 -26.53 4.34
N GLY A 413 0.36 -26.79 5.03
CA GLY A 413 0.32 -27.61 6.25
C GLY A 413 0.72 -26.88 7.53
N ALA A 414 1.68 -25.96 7.49
CA ALA A 414 2.12 -25.21 8.66
C ALA A 414 1.27 -23.96 8.95
N GLY A 415 0.68 -23.35 7.92
CA GLY A 415 -0.10 -22.11 8.02
C GLY A 415 0.74 -20.86 7.72
N THR A 416 0.34 -19.73 8.29
CA THR A 416 0.98 -18.41 8.08
C THR A 416 1.38 -17.81 9.42
N TRP A 417 2.58 -17.23 9.49
CA TRP A 417 3.13 -16.58 10.69
C TRP A 417 4.03 -15.41 10.28
N TYR A 418 4.36 -14.54 11.23
CA TYR A 418 5.30 -13.45 10.98
C TYR A 418 6.74 -13.97 11.00
N SER A 419 7.41 -13.82 9.87
CA SER A 419 8.81 -14.17 9.69
C SER A 419 9.33 -13.23 8.61
N PRO A 420 10.11 -12.19 8.98
CA PRO A 420 10.52 -11.17 8.05
C PRO A 420 11.49 -11.73 7.00
N ASP A 421 11.40 -11.24 5.77
CA ASP A 421 12.42 -11.44 4.73
C ASP A 421 13.57 -10.44 4.87
N ASP A 422 14.65 -10.67 4.12
CA ASP A 422 15.85 -9.83 4.19
C ASP A 422 15.61 -8.40 3.68
N LEU A 423 14.65 -8.21 2.77
CA LEU A 423 14.37 -6.90 2.20
C LEU A 423 13.61 -6.02 3.20
N LEU A 424 12.67 -6.60 3.96
CA LEU A 424 12.04 -5.91 5.08
C LEU A 424 13.05 -5.61 6.19
N LEU A 425 13.94 -6.55 6.54
CA LEU A 425 15.00 -6.29 7.52
C LEU A 425 15.92 -5.14 7.07
N LYS A 426 16.33 -5.10 5.80
CA LYS A 426 17.09 -3.98 5.23
C LYS A 426 16.34 -2.66 5.33
N ALA A 427 15.06 -2.61 4.95
CA ALA A 427 14.24 -1.41 5.05
C ALA A 427 14.11 -0.91 6.50
N LEU A 428 13.93 -1.82 7.46
CA LEU A 428 13.88 -1.49 8.89
C LEU A 428 15.21 -0.92 9.39
N VAL A 429 16.35 -1.49 9.00
CA VAL A 429 17.69 -0.96 9.33
C VAL A 429 17.89 0.44 8.74
N MET A 430 17.57 0.61 7.45
CA MET A 430 17.65 1.90 6.75
C MET A 430 16.87 3.00 7.47
N CYS A 431 15.69 2.68 8.00
CA CYS A 431 14.82 3.63 8.68
C CYS A 431 15.24 3.89 10.14
N ILE A 432 15.65 2.86 10.89
CA ILE A 432 15.89 2.99 12.34
C ILE A 432 17.28 3.53 12.67
N VAL A 433 18.28 3.19 11.86
CA VAL A 433 19.68 3.51 12.11
C VAL A 433 20.05 4.75 11.29
N THR A 434 19.77 5.92 11.86
CA THR A 434 19.99 7.23 11.22
C THR A 434 21.44 7.72 11.34
N ASP A 435 22.09 7.43 12.47
CA ASP A 435 23.42 7.96 12.82
C ASP A 435 24.55 6.98 12.46
N GLY A 436 24.36 6.21 11.38
CA GLY A 436 25.31 5.21 10.86
C GLY A 436 25.39 3.90 11.67
N ARG A 437 25.24 3.94 13.00
CA ARG A 437 25.20 2.74 13.85
C ARG A 437 24.23 2.86 15.03
N GLU A 438 23.69 1.73 15.46
CA GLU A 438 22.81 1.63 16.62
C GLU A 438 23.14 0.37 17.44
N GLU A 439 23.11 0.47 18.76
CA GLU A 439 23.32 -0.70 19.62
C GLU A 439 22.19 -1.72 19.38
N TYR A 440 22.52 -3.01 19.29
CA TYR A 440 21.57 -4.04 18.87
C TYR A 440 20.31 -4.09 19.75
N HIS A 441 20.43 -4.02 21.08
CA HIS A 441 19.26 -4.00 21.96
C HIS A 441 18.41 -2.74 21.81
N ARG A 442 19.05 -1.57 21.58
CA ARG A 442 18.34 -0.32 21.28
C ARG A 442 17.63 -0.38 19.93
N PHE A 443 18.22 -1.05 18.94
CA PHE A 443 17.56 -1.33 17.67
C PHE A 443 16.28 -2.19 17.86
N LEU A 444 16.32 -3.25 18.68
CA LEU A 444 15.12 -4.05 18.99
C LEU A 444 14.04 -3.24 19.72
N SER A 445 14.44 -2.42 20.69
CA SER A 445 13.53 -1.50 21.38
C SER A 445 12.85 -0.53 20.41
N LYS A 446 13.62 0.07 19.47
CA LYS A 446 13.08 0.96 18.43
C LYS A 446 12.14 0.23 17.45
N LEU A 447 12.42 -1.02 17.10
CA LEU A 447 11.52 -1.86 16.29
C LEU A 447 10.16 -2.03 16.96
N TYR A 448 10.15 -2.30 18.27
CA TYR A 448 8.90 -2.41 19.03
C TYR A 448 8.18 -1.06 19.18
N GLU A 449 8.91 0.00 19.49
CA GLU A 449 8.31 1.31 19.75
C GLU A 449 7.67 1.90 18.50
N ARG A 450 8.30 1.75 17.33
CA ARG A 450 7.84 2.33 16.08
C ARG A 450 6.94 1.43 15.25
N PHE A 451 7.19 0.11 15.30
CA PHE A 451 6.51 -0.84 14.41
C PHE A 451 5.81 -1.99 15.13
N ARG A 452 5.83 -2.00 16.48
CA ARG A 452 5.25 -3.06 17.32
C ARG A 452 5.78 -4.46 16.99
N LEU A 453 6.99 -4.53 16.44
CA LEU A 453 7.70 -5.76 16.11
C LEU A 453 8.41 -6.28 17.36
N ILE A 454 8.14 -7.52 17.74
CA ILE A 454 8.63 -8.13 18.97
C ILE A 454 9.58 -9.27 18.58
N VAL A 455 10.83 -9.18 19.04
CA VAL A 455 11.88 -10.18 18.74
C VAL A 455 12.47 -10.79 20.01
N GLY A 456 12.73 -9.97 21.03
CA GLY A 456 13.39 -10.36 22.27
C GLY A 456 12.49 -10.33 23.51
N VAL A 457 13.11 -10.61 24.64
CA VAL A 457 12.45 -10.74 25.96
C VAL A 457 11.86 -9.41 26.41
N ALA A 458 12.66 -8.34 26.38
CA ALA A 458 12.26 -7.02 26.87
C ALA A 458 11.06 -6.45 26.10
N GLU A 459 11.06 -6.58 24.78
CA GLU A 459 9.93 -6.13 23.95
C GLU A 459 8.68 -6.98 24.20
N ALA A 460 8.84 -8.29 24.42
CA ALA A 460 7.72 -9.17 24.73
C ALA A 460 7.10 -8.86 26.10
N GLU A 461 7.90 -8.68 27.15
CA GLU A 461 7.40 -8.30 28.47
C GLU A 461 6.66 -6.96 28.43
N LYS A 462 7.22 -5.97 27.71
CA LYS A 462 6.57 -4.66 27.50
C LYS A 462 5.24 -4.79 26.75
N ALA A 463 5.15 -5.70 25.77
CA ALA A 463 3.95 -5.88 24.95
C ALA A 463 2.83 -6.69 25.62
N PHE A 464 3.18 -7.69 26.44
CA PHE A 464 2.23 -8.63 27.04
C PHE A 464 2.00 -8.40 28.54
N GLY A 465 2.84 -7.60 29.21
CA GLY A 465 2.83 -7.41 30.67
C GLY A 465 3.43 -8.60 31.45
N HIS A 466 3.77 -9.68 30.74
CA HIS A 466 4.48 -10.85 31.22
C HIS A 466 5.21 -11.48 30.04
N LEU A 467 6.14 -12.41 30.28
CA LEU A 467 6.76 -13.15 29.20
C LEU A 467 5.77 -14.23 28.68
N PRO A 468 5.36 -14.23 27.40
CA PRO A 468 4.33 -15.13 26.88
C PRO A 468 4.85 -16.52 26.48
N SER A 469 6.17 -16.74 26.54
CA SER A 469 6.84 -17.98 26.13
C SER A 469 8.15 -18.14 26.90
N ASP A 470 8.88 -19.23 26.68
CA ASP A 470 10.16 -19.49 27.33
C ASP A 470 11.21 -18.42 27.00
N GLN A 471 11.96 -17.97 28.02
CA GLN A 471 13.00 -16.96 27.89
C GLN A 471 14.12 -17.40 26.94
N ASN A 472 14.55 -18.66 27.02
CA ASN A 472 15.60 -19.17 26.14
C ASN A 472 15.15 -19.16 24.67
N ALA A 473 13.86 -19.39 24.41
CA ALA A 473 13.32 -19.33 23.05
C ALA A 473 13.43 -17.90 22.45
N PHE A 474 13.13 -16.86 23.23
CA PHE A 474 13.33 -15.46 22.81
C PHE A 474 14.81 -15.10 22.66
N MET A 475 15.68 -15.57 23.56
CA MET A 475 17.13 -15.35 23.45
C MET A 475 17.70 -15.98 22.17
N GLN A 476 17.30 -17.22 21.85
CA GLN A 476 17.70 -17.88 20.59
C GLN A 476 17.14 -17.15 19.35
N ASN A 477 15.91 -16.65 19.41
CA ASN A 477 15.30 -15.88 18.32
C ASN A 477 16.09 -14.58 18.04
N THR A 478 16.48 -13.90 19.12
CA THR A 478 17.32 -12.70 19.09
C THR A 478 18.69 -13.01 18.48
N GLN A 479 19.37 -14.08 18.93
CA GLN A 479 20.66 -14.51 18.36
C GLN A 479 20.56 -14.83 16.85
N ARG A 480 19.45 -15.42 16.40
CA ARG A 480 19.23 -15.67 14.96
C ARG A 480 19.07 -14.37 14.18
N LEU A 481 18.37 -13.37 14.70
CA LEU A 481 18.28 -12.06 14.03
C LEU A 481 19.65 -11.40 13.96
N GLU A 482 20.41 -11.43 15.05
CA GLU A 482 21.78 -10.91 15.08
C GLU A 482 22.66 -11.57 14.00
N GLN A 483 22.64 -12.90 13.93
CA GLN A 483 23.36 -13.66 12.91
C GLN A 483 22.88 -13.32 11.49
N ARG A 484 21.57 -13.16 11.29
CA ARG A 484 20.99 -12.83 9.99
C ARG A 484 21.44 -11.44 9.53
N LEU A 485 21.35 -10.43 10.40
CA LEU A 485 21.83 -9.07 10.11
C LEU A 485 23.33 -9.07 9.78
N ARG A 486 24.13 -9.86 10.50
CA ARG A 486 25.57 -10.03 10.19
C ARG A 486 25.79 -10.64 8.80
N THR A 487 25.05 -11.68 8.43
CA THR A 487 25.13 -12.27 7.08
C THR A 487 24.71 -11.29 5.98
N LEU A 488 23.80 -10.35 6.28
CA LEU A 488 23.39 -9.30 5.37
C LEU A 488 24.37 -8.10 5.32
N GLY A 489 25.43 -8.12 6.13
CA GLY A 489 26.39 -7.00 6.23
C GLY A 489 25.84 -5.78 6.95
N LEU A 490 24.79 -5.93 7.77
CA LEU A 490 24.10 -4.86 8.51
C LEU A 490 24.41 -4.86 10.00
N LEU A 491 25.31 -5.72 10.47
CA LEU A 491 25.68 -5.80 11.88
C LEU A 491 27.15 -6.18 12.02
N ARG A 492 27.82 -5.49 12.95
CA ARG A 492 29.22 -5.74 13.32
C ARG A 492 29.34 -5.92 14.84
N ARG A 493 30.15 -6.89 15.26
CA ARG A 493 30.61 -7.00 16.66
C ARG A 493 31.92 -6.24 16.83
N LEU A 494 31.98 -5.38 17.84
CA LEU A 494 33.20 -4.68 18.25
C LEU A 494 33.87 -5.36 19.46
N SER A 495 33.12 -6.16 20.21
CA SER A 495 33.58 -7.04 21.29
C SER A 495 32.61 -8.23 21.46
N ASP A 496 32.92 -9.18 22.34
CA ASP A 496 32.06 -10.34 22.62
C ASP A 496 30.67 -9.95 23.14
N ASP A 497 30.59 -8.82 23.86
CA ASP A 497 29.39 -8.34 24.54
C ASP A 497 28.67 -7.18 23.82
N CYS A 498 29.21 -6.67 22.70
CA CYS A 498 28.68 -5.47 22.06
C CYS A 498 28.53 -5.62 20.54
N ALA A 499 27.27 -5.71 20.10
CA ALA A 499 26.87 -5.76 18.70
C ALA A 499 26.20 -4.44 18.28
N TYR A 500 26.59 -3.92 17.12
CA TYR A 500 26.03 -2.72 16.52
C TYR A 500 25.41 -3.04 15.17
N VAL A 501 24.17 -2.62 14.98
CA VAL A 501 23.51 -2.60 13.67
C VAL A 501 24.04 -1.38 12.92
N GLU A 502 24.52 -1.58 11.70
CA GLU A 502 25.10 -0.54 10.87
C GLU A 502 24.22 -0.31 9.63
N ASN A 503 23.94 0.96 9.33
CA ASN A 503 23.29 1.35 8.10
C ASN A 503 24.37 1.81 7.11
N PRO A 504 24.65 1.04 6.04
CA PRO A 504 25.68 1.40 5.06
C PRO A 504 25.29 2.62 4.22
N PHE A 505 24.07 3.15 4.38
CA PHE A 505 23.48 4.24 3.62
C PHE A 505 23.29 5.53 4.46
N GLY A 506 24.08 5.71 5.52
CA GLY A 506 23.97 6.84 6.46
C GLY A 506 23.83 8.22 5.79
N GLY A 507 23.18 9.16 6.49
CA GLY A 507 22.55 10.35 5.92
C GLY A 507 23.45 11.29 5.09
N ARG A 508 22.81 12.05 4.19
CA ARG A 508 23.46 13.11 3.39
C ARG A 508 24.01 14.21 4.31
N SER A 509 25.31 14.47 4.23
CA SER A 509 25.99 15.57 4.94
C SER A 509 25.58 16.95 4.44
#